data_AF-A0A1B2ELR3-F1
#
_entry.id   AF-A0A1B2ELR3-F1
#
_cell.length_a   1.000
_cell.length_b   1.000
_cell.length_c   1.000
_cell.angle_alpha   90.00
_cell.angle_beta   90.00
_cell.angle_gamma   90.00
#
_symmetry.space_group_name_H-M   'P 1'
#
loop_
_entity.id
_entity.type
_entity.pdbx_description
1 polymer ?
#
loop_
_entity_poly.entity_id
_entity_poly.type
_entity_poly.pdbx_seq_one_letter_code
_entity_poly.pdbx_strand_id
1 'polypeptide(L)'
;MLEASDTLTGAIAELAAGNVGTVSVLGQIIDDPFAGLMILLDLERIGLRGEQIWLLYRDVHGMDLDGFIQHVKVQAGNLSRRRA
;
A
#
# COMPACT_ATOMS: atom_id res chain seq x y z
N MET A 1 19.85 -5.57 -10.39
CA MET A 1 19.31 -4.62 -9.39
C MET A 1 18.44 -3.53 -10.02
N LEU A 2 18.65 -3.13 -11.29
CA LEU A 2 17.74 -2.21 -11.99
C LEU A 2 16.31 -2.78 -12.18
N GLU A 3 16.17 -4.03 -12.61
CA GLU A 3 14.84 -4.60 -12.93
C GLU A 3 13.88 -4.67 -11.73
N ALA A 4 14.40 -4.90 -10.52
CA ALA A 4 13.59 -4.90 -9.29
C ALA A 4 13.07 -3.50 -8.95
N SER A 5 13.89 -2.46 -9.20
CA SER A 5 13.50 -1.06 -9.02
C SER A 5 12.41 -0.65 -10.03
N ASP A 6 12.52 -1.12 -11.27
CA ASP A 6 11.53 -0.85 -12.32
C ASP A 6 10.18 -1.54 -12.01
N THR A 7 10.25 -2.76 -11.46
CA THR A 7 9.06 -3.52 -11.05
C THR A 7 8.37 -2.86 -9.84
N LEU A 8 9.13 -2.40 -8.85
CA LEU A 8 8.58 -1.71 -7.68
C LEU A 8 7.94 -0.37 -8.06
N THR A 9 8.62 0.40 -8.93
CA THR A 9 8.10 1.67 -9.44
C THR A 9 6.82 1.47 -10.23
N GLY A 10 6.75 0.41 -11.06
CA GLY A 10 5.53 0.01 -11.77
C GLY A 10 4.38 -0.32 -10.83
N ALA A 11 4.63 -1.13 -9.79
CA ALA A 11 3.62 -1.49 -8.80
C ALA A 11 3.07 -0.26 -8.05
N ILE A 12 3.94 0.70 -7.71
CA ILE A 12 3.52 1.97 -7.08
C ILE A 12 2.65 2.77 -8.03
N ALA A 13 3.03 2.89 -9.31
CA ALA A 13 2.24 3.62 -10.30
C ALA A 13 0.84 3.01 -10.50
N GLU A 14 0.77 1.67 -10.56
CA GLU A 14 -0.50 0.94 -10.68
C GLU A 14 -1.39 1.11 -9.45
N LEU A 15 -0.82 0.96 -8.25
CA LEU A 15 -1.55 1.15 -6.99
C LEU A 15 -1.96 2.60 -6.79
N ALA A 16 -1.14 3.55 -7.20
CA ALA A 16 -1.46 4.97 -7.10
C ALA A 16 -2.55 5.40 -8.09
N ALA A 17 -2.69 4.72 -9.23
CA ALA A 17 -3.71 5.01 -10.24
C ALA A 17 -3.83 6.51 -10.58
N GLY A 18 -2.70 7.21 -10.66
CA GLY A 18 -2.63 8.65 -10.95
C GLY A 18 -2.94 9.59 -9.78
N ASN A 19 -3.26 9.07 -8.59
CA ASN A 19 -3.49 9.88 -7.39
C ASN A 19 -2.16 10.26 -6.71
N VAL A 20 -1.80 11.55 -6.76
CA VAL A 20 -0.55 12.08 -6.21
C VAL A 20 -0.41 11.87 -4.69
N GLY A 21 -1.51 12.00 -3.95
CA GLY A 21 -1.51 11.73 -2.51
C GLY A 21 -1.16 10.27 -2.20
N THR A 22 -1.66 9.36 -3.03
CA THR A 22 -1.33 7.93 -2.92
C THR A 22 0.13 7.67 -3.23
N VAL A 23 0.68 8.27 -4.29
CA VAL A 23 2.13 8.18 -4.59
C VAL A 23 2.97 8.60 -3.38
N SER A 24 2.57 9.68 -2.70
CA SER A 24 3.28 10.16 -1.50
C SER A 24 3.24 9.18 -0.34
N VAL A 25 2.12 8.50 -0.09
CA VAL A 25 2.00 7.48 0.96
C VAL A 25 2.78 6.23 0.60
N LEU A 26 2.66 5.75 -0.64
CA LEU A 26 3.38 4.57 -1.11
C LEU A 26 4.90 4.79 -1.09
N GLY A 27 5.36 6.01 -1.40
CA GLY A 27 6.76 6.40 -1.28
C GLY A 27 7.30 6.26 0.15
N GLN A 28 6.52 6.67 1.16
CA GLN A 28 6.91 6.51 2.57
C GLN A 28 6.94 5.04 3.02
N ILE A 29 6.10 4.20 2.42
CA ILE A 29 6.03 2.76 2.73
C ILE A 29 7.27 2.02 2.22
N ILE A 30 7.82 2.42 1.08
CA ILE A 30 8.95 1.72 0.44
C ILE A 30 10.33 2.17 0.93
N ASP A 31 10.40 3.10 1.90
CA ASP A 31 11.66 3.46 2.57
C ASP A 31 12.33 2.23 3.22
N ASP A 32 11.54 1.23 3.64
CA ASP A 32 12.00 -0.14 3.86
C ASP A 32 11.60 -1.01 2.65
N PRO A 33 12.54 -1.43 1.79
CA PRO A 33 12.22 -2.13 0.55
C PRO A 33 11.50 -3.47 0.76
N PHE A 34 11.85 -4.22 1.80
CA PHE A 34 11.27 -5.54 2.05
C PHE A 34 9.92 -5.45 2.75
N ALA A 35 9.85 -4.65 3.82
CA ALA A 35 8.58 -4.44 4.51
C ALA A 35 7.58 -3.72 3.61
N GLY A 36 8.04 -2.72 2.85
CA GLY A 36 7.23 -1.94 1.93
C GLY A 36 6.61 -2.79 0.83
N LEU A 37 7.41 -3.66 0.18
CA LEU A 37 6.89 -4.56 -0.85
C LEU A 37 5.76 -5.46 -0.32
N MET A 38 5.89 -6.00 0.89
CA MET A 38 4.84 -6.81 1.50
C MET A 38 3.55 -6.02 1.70
N ILE A 39 3.64 -4.74 2.06
CA ILE A 39 2.46 -3.87 2.18
C ILE A 39 1.82 -3.58 0.83
N LEU A 40 2.61 -3.36 -0.23
CA LEU A 40 2.06 -3.17 -1.58
C LEU A 40 1.25 -4.40 -2.03
N LEU A 41 1.75 -5.60 -1.77
CA LEU A 41 1.02 -6.85 -2.06
C LEU A 41 -0.25 -6.99 -1.22
N ASP A 42 -0.21 -6.60 0.06
CA ASP A 42 -1.39 -6.61 0.92
C ASP A 42 -2.45 -5.62 0.43
N LEU A 43 -2.06 -4.41 0.00
CA LEU A 43 -2.95 -3.41 -0.59
C LEU A 43 -3.63 -3.92 -1.86
N GLU A 44 -2.86 -4.52 -2.77
CA GLU A 44 -3.39 -5.13 -3.98
C GLU A 44 -4.39 -6.24 -3.64
N ARG A 45 -4.02 -7.10 -2.68
CA ARG A 45 -4.82 -8.26 -2.27
C ARG A 45 -6.16 -7.88 -1.64
N ILE A 46 -6.22 -6.80 -0.88
CA ILE A 46 -7.48 -6.25 -0.32
C ILE A 46 -8.21 -5.34 -1.31
N GLY A 47 -7.63 -5.08 -2.49
CA GLY A 47 -8.24 -4.33 -3.58
C GLY A 47 -8.26 -2.82 -3.38
N LEU A 48 -7.43 -2.27 -2.49
CA LEU A 48 -7.31 -0.82 -2.30
C LEU A 48 -6.39 -0.21 -3.36
N ARG A 49 -6.89 0.82 -4.06
CA ARG A 49 -6.14 1.54 -5.10
C ARG A 49 -6.48 3.03 -5.13
N GLY A 50 -5.53 3.83 -5.62
CA GLY A 50 -5.65 5.25 -5.88
C GLY A 50 -6.31 6.02 -4.74
N GLU A 51 -7.36 6.77 -5.07
CA GLU A 51 -8.07 7.62 -4.11
C GLU A 51 -8.52 6.88 -2.84
N GLN A 52 -8.85 5.59 -2.89
CA GLN A 52 -9.24 4.84 -1.69
C GLN A 52 -8.09 4.71 -0.69
N ILE A 53 -6.86 4.51 -1.18
CA ILE A 53 -5.66 4.50 -0.34
C ILE A 53 -5.48 5.87 0.30
N TRP A 54 -5.58 6.94 -0.52
CA TRP A 54 -5.41 8.30 -0.03
C TRP A 54 -6.44 8.70 1.03
N LEU A 55 -7.73 8.43 0.80
CA LEU A 55 -8.80 8.72 1.75
C LEU A 55 -8.63 7.91 3.03
N LEU A 56 -8.28 6.62 2.93
CA LEU A 56 -8.04 5.79 4.10
C LEU A 56 -6.87 6.34 4.94
N TYR A 57 -5.75 6.69 4.31
CA TYR A 57 -4.62 7.27 5.00
C TYR A 57 -4.93 8.64 5.62
N ARG A 58 -5.48 9.57 4.83
CA ARG A 58 -5.70 10.95 5.26
C ARG A 58 -6.87 11.10 6.23
N ASP A 59 -8.01 10.51 5.91
CA ASP A 59 -9.28 10.82 6.59
C ASP A 59 -9.58 9.84 7.72
N VAL A 60 -9.20 8.57 7.59
CA VAL A 60 -9.45 7.56 8.64
C VAL A 60 -8.29 7.48 9.62
N HIS A 61 -7.06 7.50 9.12
CA HIS A 61 -5.85 7.42 9.96
C HIS A 61 -5.24 8.79 10.29
N GLY A 62 -5.80 9.88 9.79
CA GLY A 62 -5.30 11.22 10.12
C GLY A 62 -3.85 11.46 9.68
N MET A 63 -3.43 10.82 8.58
CA MET A 63 -2.04 10.79 8.11
C MET A 63 -1.07 10.04 9.04
N ASP A 64 -1.56 9.14 9.90
CA ASP A 64 -0.72 8.21 10.65
C ASP A 64 -0.34 7.00 9.77
N LEU A 65 0.94 6.95 9.39
CA LEU A 65 1.47 5.89 8.53
C LEU A 65 1.47 4.53 9.22
N ASP A 66 1.81 4.47 10.51
CA ASP A 66 1.88 3.22 11.25
C ASP A 66 0.48 2.64 11.47
N GLY A 67 -0.48 3.48 11.87
CA GLY A 67 -1.89 3.11 11.97
C GLY A 67 -2.46 2.59 10.65
N PHE A 68 -2.14 3.26 9.54
CA PHE A 68 -2.52 2.82 8.19
C PHE A 68 -1.92 1.46 7.84
N ILE A 69 -0.61 1.25 8.03
CA ILE A 69 0.06 -0.01 7.74
C ILE A 69 -0.53 -1.17 8.56
N GLN A 70 -0.78 -0.96 9.86
CA GLN A 70 -1.37 -1.98 10.72
C GLN A 70 -2.80 -2.34 10.27
N HIS A 71 -3.59 -1.35 9.87
CA HIS A 71 -4.91 -1.60 9.29
C HIS A 71 -4.82 -2.52 8.08
N VAL A 72 -3.95 -2.18 7.12
CA VAL A 72 -3.76 -2.95 5.89
C VAL A 72 -3.40 -4.42 6.20
N LYS A 73 -2.42 -4.64 7.09
CA LYS A 73 -2.01 -5.98 7.52
C LYS A 73 -3.17 -6.78 8.12
N VAL A 74 -3.98 -6.15 8.98
CA VAL A 74 -5.14 -6.80 9.62
C VAL A 74 -6.18 -7.22 8.59
N GLN A 75 -6.54 -6.33 7.65
CA GLN A 75 -7.52 -6.63 6.61
C GLN A 75 -7.03 -7.76 5.69
N ALA A 76 -5.77 -7.70 5.30
CA ALA A 76 -5.18 -8.70 4.43
C ALA A 76 -5.11 -10.07 5.14
N GLY A 77 -4.74 -10.11 6.43
CA GLY A 77 -4.80 -11.33 7.25
C GLY A 77 -6.21 -11.89 7.42
N ASN A 78 -7.22 -11.04 7.57
CA ASN A 78 -8.63 -11.45 7.60
C ASN A 78 -9.06 -12.12 6.29
N LEU A 79 -8.61 -11.59 5.15
CA LEU A 79 -8.91 -12.16 3.84
C LEU A 79 -8.25 -13.53 3.65
N SER A 80 -7.01 -13.74 4.14
CA SER A 80 -6.37 -15.07 4.12
C SER A 80 -7.22 -16.11 4.85
N ARG A 81 -7.69 -15.77 6.06
CA ARG A 81 -8.45 -16.70 6.91
C ARG A 81 -9.79 -17.09 6.32
N ARG A 82 -10.42 -16.22 5.53
CA ARG A 82 -11.71 -16.51 4.88
C ARG A 82 -11.57 -17.39 3.63
N ARG A 83 -10.37 -17.54 3.09
CA ARG A 83 -10.07 -18.35 1.90
C ARG A 83 -9.48 -19.73 2.23
N ALA A 84 -9.21 -20.01 3.52
CA ALA A 84 -8.72 -21.29 4.03
C ALA A 84 -9.88 -22.12 4.58
#